data_AF-A0A2E3WQZ3-F1
#
_entry.id   AF-A0A2E3WQZ3-F1
#
_cell.length_a   1.000
_cell.length_b   1.000
_cell.length_c   1.000
_cell.angle_alpha   90.00
_cell.angle_beta   90.00
_cell.angle_gamma   90.00
#
_symmetry.space_group_name_H-M   'P 1'
#
loop_
_entity.id
_entity.type
_entity.pdbx_description
1 polymer ?
#
loop_
_entity_poly.entity_id
_entity_poly.type
_entity_poly.pdbx_seq_one_letter_code
_entity_poly.pdbx_strand_id
1 'polypeptide(L)'
;MKKIFCLTLTACFVLAACGSSDGDGESSDGLSSGEQAIADALTAELISDPEFFPFVDDATCISETSVGELGLDKLIELGFTETSVDIAAAEAPEELQDSFTNAVLDCIGTSGLADYIIEASAEDDDGAPLRMEDAQCLVDSLSREQWFEFVKTSFEEGDDEAFGAEFFTLILKECPQILANSLMDDTGLDREQAECVAESLSENLIDLFASSGLEDDLPPDALGDLIEAFVGCGVDLSQLE
;
A
#
# COMPACT_ATOMS: atom_id res chain seq x y z
N MET A 1 12.34 5.94 -2.20
CA MET A 1 11.31 5.37 -3.10
C MET A 1 10.91 6.43 -4.13
N LYS A 2 10.73 6.08 -5.42
CA LYS A 2 10.45 7.05 -6.48
C LYS A 2 8.94 7.08 -6.74
N LYS A 3 8.34 8.24 -6.47
CA LYS A 3 6.90 8.39 -6.21
C LYS A 3 6.03 8.24 -7.45
N ILE A 4 4.99 7.47 -7.21
CA ILE A 4 3.88 7.06 -8.03
C ILE A 4 2.80 8.16 -7.81
N PHE A 5 2.13 8.67 -8.85
CA PHE A 5 1.03 9.69 -8.79
C PHE A 5 1.28 10.97 -9.60
N CYS A 6 1.71 10.77 -10.87
CA CYS A 6 1.71 11.81 -11.91
C CYS A 6 0.77 11.44 -13.08
N LEU A 7 -0.55 11.60 -12.86
CA LEU A 7 -1.56 11.54 -13.95
C LEU A 7 -1.28 12.66 -14.94
N THR A 8 -0.62 12.34 -16.06
CA THR A 8 -0.39 13.28 -17.15
C THR A 8 -1.00 12.75 -18.44
N LEU A 9 -2.29 13.01 -18.65
CA LEU A 9 -2.98 12.59 -19.86
C LEU A 9 -2.98 13.69 -20.93
N THR A 10 -2.43 13.39 -22.11
CA THR A 10 -2.83 14.05 -23.37
C THR A 10 -3.42 12.98 -24.28
N ALA A 11 -4.70 12.65 -24.09
CA ALA A 11 -5.38 11.71 -24.97
C ALA A 11 -6.76 12.23 -25.38
N CYS A 12 -6.82 12.83 -26.58
CA CYS A 12 -8.07 13.05 -27.30
C CYS A 12 -8.58 11.70 -27.85
N PHE A 13 -9.43 10.98 -27.11
CA PHE A 13 -10.19 9.87 -27.67
C PHE A 13 -11.69 10.18 -27.70
N VAL A 14 -12.19 10.34 -28.91
CA VAL A 14 -13.62 10.31 -29.22
C VAL A 14 -14.05 8.85 -29.15
N LEU A 15 -14.59 8.40 -28.02
CA LEU A 15 -15.29 7.12 -27.95
C LEU A 15 -16.80 7.36 -28.06
N ALA A 16 -17.36 6.82 -29.13
CA ALA A 16 -18.78 6.73 -29.35
C ALA A 16 -19.40 5.77 -28.32
N ALA A 17 -20.55 6.17 -27.79
CA ALA A 17 -21.43 5.43 -26.89
C ALA A 17 -21.37 3.90 -27.08
N CYS A 18 -21.06 3.18 -26.02
CA CYS A 18 -21.30 1.74 -25.91
C CYS A 18 -22.30 1.52 -24.77
N GLY A 19 -23.54 1.22 -25.13
CA GLY A 19 -24.55 0.74 -24.19
C GLY A 19 -24.63 -0.78 -24.23
N SER A 20 -24.80 -1.41 -23.08
CA SER A 20 -25.37 -2.76 -22.97
C SER A 20 -26.19 -2.89 -21.69
N SER A 21 -27.51 -3.00 -21.87
CA SER A 21 -28.45 -3.50 -20.86
C SER A 21 -28.50 -5.03 -20.92
N ASP A 22 -28.56 -5.67 -19.75
CA ASP A 22 -29.58 -6.65 -19.32
C ASP A 22 -29.00 -7.76 -18.43
N GLY A 23 -29.45 -7.80 -17.16
CA GLY A 23 -29.21 -8.89 -16.21
C GLY A 23 -29.81 -8.60 -14.82
N ASP A 24 -31.04 -9.03 -14.59
CA ASP A 24 -31.81 -8.88 -13.34
C ASP A 24 -31.11 -9.40 -12.07
N GLY A 25 -31.08 -8.61 -10.99
CA GLY A 25 -30.76 -9.09 -9.64
C GLY A 25 -30.48 -8.01 -8.59
N GLU A 26 -31.53 -7.67 -7.83
CA GLU A 26 -31.51 -6.94 -6.53
C GLU A 26 -31.14 -5.44 -6.59
N SER A 27 -31.98 -4.59 -5.99
CA SER A 27 -31.89 -3.13 -6.04
C SER A 27 -30.59 -2.60 -5.43
N SER A 28 -29.58 -2.34 -6.26
CA SER A 28 -28.63 -1.26 -6.03
C SER A 28 -29.19 0.00 -6.69
N ASP A 29 -29.16 1.13 -5.98
CA ASP A 29 -29.32 2.44 -6.58
C ASP A 29 -28.09 2.67 -7.47
N GLY A 30 -28.10 2.09 -8.68
CA GLY A 30 -27.01 2.20 -9.63
C GLY A 30 -26.75 3.64 -10.06
N LEU A 31 -25.52 3.92 -10.49
CA LEU A 31 -25.10 5.23 -10.95
C LEU A 31 -26.04 5.78 -12.03
N SER A 32 -26.25 7.10 -12.01
CA SER A 32 -26.89 7.78 -13.14
C SER A 32 -26.04 7.65 -14.40
N SER A 33 -26.62 7.92 -15.58
CA SER A 33 -25.87 7.86 -16.83
C SER A 33 -24.67 8.81 -16.89
N GLY A 34 -24.75 9.96 -16.19
CA GLY A 34 -23.63 10.91 -16.10
C GLY A 34 -22.54 10.45 -15.15
N GLU A 35 -22.93 9.87 -14.01
CA GLU A 35 -21.99 9.22 -13.09
C GLU A 35 -21.30 8.03 -13.74
N GLN A 36 -22.04 7.16 -14.43
CA GLN A 36 -21.44 6.03 -15.13
C GLN A 36 -20.40 6.48 -16.17
N ALA A 37 -20.69 7.54 -16.93
CA ALA A 37 -19.72 8.07 -17.90
C ALA A 37 -18.41 8.54 -17.24
N ILE A 38 -18.49 9.17 -16.06
CA ILE A 38 -17.32 9.59 -15.29
C ILE A 38 -16.60 8.37 -14.70
N ALA A 39 -17.33 7.39 -14.15
CA ALA A 39 -16.75 6.17 -13.60
C ALA A 39 -16.02 5.34 -14.69
N ASP A 40 -16.60 5.25 -15.90
CA ASP A 40 -15.98 4.57 -17.04
C ASP A 40 -14.69 5.31 -17.48
N ALA A 41 -14.71 6.65 -17.50
CA ALA A 41 -13.55 7.46 -17.83
C ALA A 41 -12.42 7.31 -16.79
N LEU A 42 -12.77 7.33 -15.50
CA LEU A 42 -11.82 7.10 -14.41
C LEU A 42 -11.24 5.67 -14.46
N THR A 43 -12.09 4.66 -14.69
CA THR A 43 -11.66 3.26 -14.85
C THR A 43 -10.64 3.14 -15.99
N ALA A 44 -10.91 3.75 -17.13
CA ALA A 44 -10.01 3.72 -18.27
C ALA A 44 -8.66 4.37 -17.94
N GLU A 45 -8.65 5.44 -17.15
CA GLU A 45 -7.44 6.11 -16.68
C GLU A 45 -6.62 5.20 -15.77
N LEU A 46 -7.25 4.64 -14.73
CA LEU A 46 -6.61 3.74 -13.76
C LEU A 46 -6.00 2.51 -14.44
N ILE A 47 -6.67 1.93 -15.44
CA ILE A 47 -6.16 0.77 -16.19
C ILE A 47 -5.02 1.16 -17.14
N SER A 48 -4.98 2.42 -17.60
CA SER A 48 -4.01 2.85 -18.61
C SER A 48 -2.57 2.91 -18.09
N ASP A 49 -2.40 3.00 -16.78
CA ASP A 49 -1.10 3.07 -16.11
C ASP A 49 -1.05 2.07 -14.93
N PRO A 50 -0.75 0.78 -15.20
CA PRO A 50 -0.72 -0.26 -14.17
C PRO A 50 0.54 -0.22 -13.29
N GLU A 51 1.64 0.37 -13.76
CA GLU A 51 2.83 0.65 -12.92
C GLU A 51 2.47 1.69 -11.84
N PHE A 52 1.42 2.43 -12.10
CA PHE A 52 0.99 3.57 -11.34
C PHE A 52 -0.19 3.26 -10.41
N PHE A 53 -1.12 2.45 -10.90
CA PHE A 53 -2.26 1.96 -10.14
C PHE A 53 -2.27 0.42 -10.18
N PRO A 54 -1.78 -0.24 -9.12
CA PRO A 54 -1.60 -1.70 -9.12
C PRO A 54 -2.94 -2.46 -9.05
N PHE A 55 -4.04 -1.79 -8.67
CA PHE A 55 -5.35 -2.40 -8.46
C PHE A 55 -6.22 -2.44 -9.73
N VAL A 56 -5.64 -2.78 -10.88
CA VAL A 56 -6.35 -2.71 -12.18
C VAL A 56 -7.61 -3.57 -12.26
N ASP A 57 -7.63 -4.72 -11.58
CA ASP A 57 -8.78 -5.61 -11.53
C ASP A 57 -9.95 -5.01 -10.72
N ASP A 58 -9.65 -4.10 -9.79
CA ASP A 58 -10.62 -3.42 -8.93
C ASP A 58 -10.95 -1.99 -9.43
N ALA A 59 -10.32 -1.53 -10.52
CA ALA A 59 -10.46 -0.18 -11.05
C ALA A 59 -11.93 0.22 -11.29
N THR A 60 -12.76 -0.70 -11.79
CA THR A 60 -14.20 -0.45 -11.98
C THR A 60 -14.92 -0.26 -10.65
N CYS A 61 -14.69 -1.14 -9.67
CA CYS A 61 -15.30 -1.01 -8.35
C CYS A 61 -14.92 0.32 -7.70
N ILE A 62 -13.63 0.67 -7.76
CA ILE A 62 -13.07 1.88 -7.14
C ILE A 62 -13.69 3.11 -7.80
N SER A 63 -13.71 3.15 -9.14
CA SER A 63 -14.27 4.28 -9.88
C SER A 63 -15.76 4.46 -9.62
N GLU A 64 -16.54 3.37 -9.64
CA GLU A 64 -17.98 3.43 -9.40
C GLU A 64 -18.31 3.83 -7.97
N THR A 65 -17.55 3.33 -6.99
CA THR A 65 -17.72 3.67 -5.58
C THR A 65 -17.39 5.14 -5.33
N SER A 66 -16.23 5.62 -5.78
CA SER A 66 -15.85 7.04 -5.62
C SER A 66 -16.84 7.99 -6.28
N VAL A 67 -17.29 7.66 -7.49
CA VAL A 67 -18.25 8.49 -8.22
C VAL A 67 -19.63 8.47 -7.55
N GLY A 68 -20.08 7.31 -7.08
CA GLY A 68 -21.35 7.16 -6.38
C GLY A 68 -21.40 7.89 -5.05
N GLU A 69 -20.28 7.95 -4.32
CA GLU A 69 -20.18 8.67 -3.05
C GLU A 69 -20.17 10.20 -3.22
N LEU A 70 -19.39 10.71 -4.18
CA LEU A 70 -19.28 12.14 -4.43
C LEU A 70 -20.54 12.70 -5.13
N GLY A 71 -21.09 11.92 -6.06
CA GLY A 71 -22.24 12.29 -6.88
C GLY A 71 -21.91 13.27 -8.01
N LEU A 72 -22.76 13.25 -9.04
CA LEU A 72 -22.54 13.99 -10.29
C LEU A 72 -22.32 15.51 -10.10
N ASP A 73 -23.16 16.15 -9.30
CA ASP A 73 -23.13 17.61 -9.11
C ASP A 73 -21.79 18.07 -8.54
N LYS A 74 -21.25 17.30 -7.59
CA LYS A 74 -19.98 17.59 -6.95
C LYS A 74 -18.81 17.34 -7.90
N LEU A 75 -18.82 16.23 -8.63
CA LEU A 75 -17.79 15.92 -9.63
C LEU A 75 -17.70 17.03 -10.69
N ILE A 76 -18.83 17.54 -11.16
CA ILE A 76 -18.86 18.69 -12.08
C ILE A 76 -18.29 19.96 -11.43
N GLU A 77 -18.60 20.23 -10.15
CA GLU A 77 -18.01 21.35 -9.40
C GLU A 77 -16.48 21.22 -9.30
N LEU A 78 -15.98 19.99 -9.14
CA LEU A 78 -14.55 19.67 -9.09
C LEU A 78 -13.87 19.67 -10.48
N GLY A 79 -14.62 19.92 -11.56
CA GLY A 79 -14.09 20.05 -12.91
C GLY A 79 -14.05 18.75 -13.71
N PHE A 80 -14.65 17.66 -13.21
CA PHE A 80 -14.82 16.43 -13.97
C PHE A 80 -15.81 16.66 -15.11
N THR A 81 -15.53 16.04 -16.25
CA THR A 81 -16.49 15.95 -17.35
C THR A 81 -16.64 14.49 -17.78
N GLU A 82 -17.70 14.18 -18.54
CA GLU A 82 -17.95 12.84 -19.11
C GLU A 82 -16.76 12.28 -19.93
N THR A 83 -15.80 13.14 -20.31
CA THR A 83 -14.67 12.78 -21.17
C THR A 83 -13.30 13.17 -20.60
N SER A 84 -13.23 13.75 -19.41
CA SER A 84 -11.96 14.19 -18.83
C SER A 84 -11.97 14.10 -17.30
N VAL A 85 -11.05 13.29 -16.79
CA VAL A 85 -10.56 13.33 -15.41
C VAL A 85 -9.14 13.87 -15.49
N ASP A 86 -8.98 15.17 -15.29
CA ASP A 86 -7.66 15.84 -15.41
C ASP A 86 -7.40 16.63 -14.13
N ILE A 87 -7.14 15.90 -13.06
CA ILE A 87 -6.73 16.44 -11.76
C ILE A 87 -5.50 15.67 -11.33
N ALA A 88 -4.37 16.36 -11.18
CA ALA A 88 -3.20 15.77 -10.59
C ALA A 88 -3.54 15.31 -9.16
N ALA A 89 -3.12 14.11 -8.76
CA ALA A 89 -3.42 13.56 -7.44
C ALA A 89 -3.05 14.52 -6.29
N ALA A 90 -1.89 15.19 -6.41
CA ALA A 90 -1.42 16.19 -5.45
C ALA A 90 -2.28 17.47 -5.39
N GLU A 91 -3.03 17.77 -6.45
CA GLU A 91 -3.94 18.92 -6.52
C GLU A 91 -5.41 18.51 -6.26
N ALA A 92 -5.66 17.22 -6.05
CA ALA A 92 -6.99 16.69 -5.76
C ALA A 92 -7.52 17.29 -4.45
N PRO A 93 -8.76 17.80 -4.43
CA PRO A 93 -9.40 18.23 -3.19
C PRO A 93 -9.44 17.09 -2.16
N GLU A 94 -9.30 17.42 -0.87
CA GLU A 94 -9.29 16.43 0.22
C GLU A 94 -10.50 15.49 0.18
N GLU A 95 -11.69 16.02 -0.11
CA GLU A 95 -12.92 15.22 -0.24
C GLU A 95 -12.85 14.16 -1.36
N LEU A 96 -12.16 14.46 -2.46
CA LEU A 96 -11.92 13.51 -3.55
C LEU A 96 -10.89 12.46 -3.15
N GLN A 97 -9.81 12.87 -2.48
CA GLN A 97 -8.79 11.95 -1.97
C GLN A 97 -9.39 10.98 -0.94
N ASP A 98 -10.21 11.49 -0.02
CA ASP A 98 -10.86 10.69 1.02
C ASP A 98 -11.84 9.67 0.42
N SER A 99 -12.66 10.08 -0.55
CA SER A 99 -13.59 9.16 -1.23
C SER A 99 -12.85 8.13 -2.07
N PHE A 100 -11.79 8.52 -2.79
CA PHE A 100 -10.97 7.56 -3.53
C PHE A 100 -10.26 6.58 -2.62
N THR A 101 -9.68 7.04 -1.52
CA THR A 101 -8.99 6.20 -0.53
C THR A 101 -9.95 5.18 0.09
N ASN A 102 -11.15 5.60 0.48
CA ASN A 102 -12.16 4.67 0.99
C ASN A 102 -12.60 3.66 -0.07
N ALA A 103 -12.83 4.11 -1.31
CA ALA A 103 -13.19 3.23 -2.41
C ALA A 103 -12.11 2.18 -2.69
N VAL A 104 -10.82 2.55 -2.65
CA VAL A 104 -9.70 1.62 -2.71
C VAL A 104 -9.84 0.56 -1.61
N LEU A 105 -9.90 0.98 -0.34
CA LEU A 105 -9.98 0.06 0.80
C LEU A 105 -11.21 -0.87 0.77
N ASP A 106 -12.35 -0.37 0.30
CA ASP A 106 -13.59 -1.14 0.23
C ASP A 106 -13.61 -2.15 -0.92
N CYS A 107 -13.01 -1.80 -2.05
CA CYS A 107 -13.01 -2.64 -3.24
C CYS A 107 -11.93 -3.74 -3.18
N ILE A 108 -10.70 -3.39 -2.83
CA ILE A 108 -9.57 -4.34 -2.83
C ILE A 108 -9.64 -5.29 -1.62
N GLY A 109 -10.24 -4.81 -0.53
CA GLY A 109 -10.36 -5.53 0.74
C GLY A 109 -9.00 -5.96 1.31
N THR A 110 -9.04 -6.91 2.24
CA THR A 110 -7.82 -7.34 2.94
C THR A 110 -6.89 -8.16 2.06
N SER A 111 -7.44 -8.96 1.12
CA SER A 111 -6.63 -9.75 0.20
C SER A 111 -5.86 -8.88 -0.80
N GLY A 112 -6.51 -7.86 -1.39
CA GLY A 112 -5.84 -6.98 -2.34
C GLY A 112 -4.77 -6.11 -1.66
N LEU A 113 -4.99 -5.70 -0.41
CA LEU A 113 -3.94 -5.05 0.39
C LEU A 113 -2.75 -5.99 0.63
N ALA A 114 -3.00 -7.27 0.95
CA ALA A 114 -1.92 -8.24 1.18
C ALA A 114 -1.12 -8.49 -0.10
N ASP A 115 -1.79 -8.64 -1.25
CA ASP A 115 -1.13 -8.79 -2.55
C ASP A 115 -0.26 -7.56 -2.86
N TYR A 116 -0.78 -6.34 -2.65
CA TYR A 116 -0.03 -5.11 -2.84
C TYR A 116 1.23 -5.02 -1.96
N ILE A 117 1.14 -5.40 -0.69
CA ILE A 117 2.30 -5.40 0.22
C ILE A 117 3.40 -6.36 -0.28
N ILE A 118 3.01 -7.54 -0.78
CA ILE A 118 3.98 -8.51 -1.33
C ILE A 118 4.66 -7.93 -2.56
N GLU A 119 3.89 -7.34 -3.48
CA GLU A 119 4.42 -6.72 -4.68
C GLU A 119 5.37 -5.57 -4.33
N ALA A 120 4.95 -4.63 -3.47
CA ALA A 120 5.78 -3.52 -3.02
C ALA A 120 7.08 -4.00 -2.35
N SER A 121 7.02 -5.06 -1.55
CA SER A 121 8.22 -5.63 -0.90
C SER A 121 9.22 -6.26 -1.88
N ALA A 122 8.78 -6.61 -3.10
CA ALA A 122 9.64 -7.17 -4.13
C ALA A 122 10.35 -6.11 -4.99
N GLU A 123 9.87 -4.86 -4.96
CA GLU A 123 10.36 -3.79 -5.83
C GLU A 123 11.57 -3.04 -5.24
N ASP A 124 11.73 -3.03 -3.92
CA ASP A 124 12.66 -2.14 -3.23
C ASP A 124 14.05 -2.73 -2.92
N ASP A 125 14.29 -4.05 -3.03
CA ASP A 125 15.64 -4.61 -2.81
C ASP A 125 15.85 -6.02 -3.40
N ASP A 126 17.11 -6.45 -3.54
CA ASP A 126 17.54 -7.82 -3.92
C ASP A 126 17.06 -8.94 -2.93
N GLY A 127 16.18 -8.58 -1.98
CA GLY A 127 15.60 -9.45 -0.96
C GLY A 127 14.45 -10.33 -1.46
N ALA A 128 14.10 -11.33 -0.66
CA ALA A 128 12.92 -12.14 -0.95
C ALA A 128 11.65 -11.32 -0.67
N PRO A 129 10.62 -11.38 -1.56
CA PRO A 129 9.33 -10.78 -1.28
C PRO A 129 8.75 -11.29 0.05
N LEU A 130 7.97 -10.46 0.73
CA LEU A 130 7.22 -10.87 1.91
C LEU A 130 6.35 -12.09 1.61
N ARG A 131 6.25 -12.98 2.59
CA ARG A 131 5.40 -14.17 2.46
C ARG A 131 3.94 -13.76 2.59
N MET A 132 3.05 -14.51 1.94
CA MET A 132 1.60 -14.25 2.04
C MET A 132 1.08 -14.25 3.49
N GLU A 133 1.59 -15.14 4.34
CA GLU A 133 1.22 -15.17 5.76
C GLU A 133 1.65 -13.91 6.51
N ASP A 134 2.78 -13.32 6.12
CA ASP A 134 3.31 -12.09 6.68
C ASP A 134 2.47 -10.89 6.24
N ALA A 135 2.18 -10.79 4.93
CA ALA A 135 1.32 -9.76 4.38
C ALA A 135 -0.09 -9.80 4.99
N GLN A 136 -0.67 -10.99 5.17
CA GLN A 136 -1.98 -11.12 5.81
C GLN A 136 -1.96 -10.67 7.28
N CYS A 137 -0.90 -10.97 8.02
CA CYS A 137 -0.76 -10.47 9.39
C CYS A 137 -0.80 -8.95 9.44
N LEU A 138 -0.10 -8.28 8.52
CA LEU A 138 -0.05 -6.81 8.46
C LEU A 138 -1.44 -6.23 8.24
N VAL A 139 -2.14 -6.78 7.27
CA VAL A 139 -3.47 -6.31 6.91
C VAL A 139 -4.46 -6.51 8.05
N ASP A 140 -4.41 -7.66 8.73
CA ASP A 140 -5.32 -7.98 9.83
C ASP A 140 -4.99 -7.22 11.13
N SER A 141 -3.72 -6.83 11.31
CA SER A 141 -3.25 -6.13 12.53
C SER A 141 -3.50 -4.63 12.51
N LEU A 142 -3.47 -4.01 11.34
CA LEU A 142 -3.67 -2.58 11.19
C LEU A 142 -5.17 -2.22 11.12
N SER A 143 -5.55 -1.14 11.79
CA SER A 143 -6.92 -0.63 11.72
C SER A 143 -7.22 -0.04 10.34
N ARG A 144 -8.51 0.07 10.01
CA ARG A 144 -8.94 0.73 8.76
C ARG A 144 -8.41 2.16 8.69
N GLU A 145 -8.41 2.88 9.81
CA GLU A 145 -7.88 4.24 9.87
C GLU A 145 -6.38 4.29 9.58
N GLN A 146 -5.60 3.31 10.06
CA GLN A 146 -4.17 3.22 9.77
C GLN A 146 -3.92 2.92 8.29
N TRP A 147 -4.72 2.02 7.69
CA TRP A 147 -4.69 1.76 6.25
C TRP A 147 -5.13 2.97 5.44
N PHE A 148 -6.11 3.72 5.91
CA PHE A 148 -6.58 4.95 5.28
C PHE A 148 -5.46 5.99 5.23
N GLU A 149 -4.80 6.26 6.36
CA GLU A 149 -3.67 7.19 6.39
C GLU A 149 -2.54 6.71 5.46
N PHE A 150 -2.19 5.42 5.50
CA PHE A 150 -1.18 4.85 4.62
C PHE A 150 -1.49 5.05 3.14
N VAL A 151 -2.69 4.66 2.68
CA VAL A 151 -3.08 4.85 1.27
C VAL A 151 -3.16 6.33 0.92
N LYS A 152 -3.68 7.17 1.83
CA LYS A 152 -3.79 8.63 1.63
C LYS A 152 -2.43 9.30 1.46
N THR A 153 -1.37 8.80 2.10
CA THR A 153 0.00 9.35 1.89
C THR A 153 0.46 9.27 0.42
N SER A 154 -0.11 8.38 -0.38
CA SER A 154 0.16 8.30 -1.84
C SER A 154 -0.25 9.55 -2.60
N PHE A 155 -1.13 10.40 -2.04
CA PHE A 155 -1.54 11.68 -2.61
C PHE A 155 -0.60 12.84 -2.24
N GLU A 156 0.30 12.67 -1.27
CA GLU A 156 1.15 13.75 -0.77
C GLU A 156 2.50 13.84 -1.51
N GLU A 157 2.93 15.05 -1.88
CA GLU A 157 4.27 15.29 -2.45
C GLU A 157 5.34 15.30 -1.34
N GLY A 158 5.90 14.16 -0.97
CA GLY A 158 6.95 14.09 0.04
C GLY A 158 7.29 12.65 0.45
N ASP A 159 8.55 12.35 0.79
CA ASP A 159 8.85 11.10 1.50
C ASP A 159 8.71 11.52 2.96
N ASP A 160 7.57 11.21 3.57
CA ASP A 160 7.48 11.34 5.01
C ASP A 160 8.22 10.14 5.63
N GLU A 161 9.54 10.25 5.66
CA GLU A 161 10.45 9.25 6.26
C GLU A 161 10.05 8.95 7.72
N ALA A 162 9.47 9.93 8.43
CA ALA A 162 8.99 9.72 9.79
C ALA A 162 7.73 8.85 9.81
N PHE A 163 6.76 9.12 8.94
CA PHE A 163 5.59 8.26 8.77
C PHE A 163 5.99 6.84 8.36
N GLY A 164 6.89 6.70 7.38
CA GLY A 164 7.42 5.41 6.94
C GLY A 164 8.05 4.63 8.09
N ALA A 165 8.96 5.26 8.84
CA ALA A 165 9.62 4.61 9.99
C ALA A 165 8.62 4.25 11.11
N GLU A 166 7.64 5.10 11.40
CA GLU A 166 6.59 4.80 12.39
C GLU A 166 5.70 3.64 11.93
N PHE A 167 5.34 3.60 10.64
CA PHE A 167 4.57 2.53 10.03
C PHE A 167 5.34 1.20 10.06
N PHE A 168 6.62 1.18 9.66
CA PHE A 168 7.46 -0.02 9.73
C PHE A 168 7.72 -0.48 11.16
N THR A 169 7.88 0.44 12.11
CA THR A 169 8.00 0.09 13.54
C THR A 169 6.74 -0.59 14.05
N LEU A 170 5.56 -0.08 13.66
CA LEU A 170 4.27 -0.67 14.01
C LEU A 170 4.12 -2.08 13.40
N ILE A 171 4.52 -2.24 12.14
CA ILE A 171 4.56 -3.53 11.43
C ILE A 171 5.37 -4.57 12.22
N LEU A 172 6.60 -4.24 12.62
CA LEU A 172 7.48 -5.18 13.33
C LEU A 172 6.96 -5.53 14.73
N LYS A 173 6.20 -4.63 15.36
CA LYS A 173 5.58 -4.87 16.68
C LYS A 173 4.36 -5.76 16.61
N GLU A 174 3.48 -5.54 15.64
CA GLU A 174 2.24 -6.30 15.50
C GLU A 174 2.46 -7.66 14.81
N CYS A 175 3.45 -7.73 13.92
CA CYS A 175 3.79 -8.91 13.12
C CYS A 175 5.26 -9.32 13.30
N PRO A 176 5.69 -9.72 14.51
CA PRO A 176 7.09 -10.02 14.82
C PRO A 176 7.66 -11.19 14.01
N GLN A 177 6.80 -12.06 13.48
CA GLN A 177 7.22 -13.16 12.60
C GLN A 177 7.87 -12.67 11.30
N ILE A 178 7.61 -11.43 10.87
CA ILE A 178 8.24 -10.82 9.70
C ILE A 178 9.75 -10.71 9.93
N LEU A 179 10.13 -10.23 11.11
CA LEU A 179 11.53 -10.10 11.50
C LEU A 179 12.20 -11.46 11.64
N ALA A 180 11.51 -12.44 12.23
CA ALA A 180 12.02 -13.81 12.31
C ALA A 180 12.21 -14.42 10.91
N ASN A 181 11.26 -14.21 9.99
CA ASN A 181 11.37 -14.72 8.62
C ASN A 181 12.52 -14.07 7.85
N SER A 182 12.70 -12.74 7.96
CA SER A 182 13.87 -12.05 7.39
C SER A 182 15.17 -12.59 7.97
N LEU A 183 15.28 -12.75 9.31
CA LEU A 183 16.47 -13.35 9.92
C LEU A 183 16.76 -14.74 9.40
N MET A 184 15.74 -15.60 9.24
CA MET A 184 15.93 -16.93 8.64
C MET A 184 16.44 -16.85 7.20
N ASP A 185 15.88 -15.95 6.39
CA ASP A 185 16.19 -15.83 4.97
C ASP A 185 17.58 -15.21 4.74
N ASP A 186 17.97 -14.22 5.55
CA ASP A 186 19.22 -13.47 5.40
C ASP A 186 20.43 -14.16 6.07
N THR A 187 20.21 -14.84 7.19
CA THR A 187 21.29 -15.40 8.02
C THR A 187 21.29 -16.94 8.08
N GLY A 188 20.27 -17.59 7.52
CA GLY A 188 20.17 -19.04 7.48
C GLY A 188 19.86 -19.69 8.83
N LEU A 189 19.37 -18.91 9.80
CA LEU A 189 19.00 -19.43 11.12
C LEU A 189 17.82 -20.39 11.04
N ASP A 190 17.79 -21.33 11.99
CA ASP A 190 16.59 -22.09 12.20
C ASP A 190 15.49 -21.23 12.84
N ARG A 191 14.25 -21.71 12.76
CA ARG A 191 13.08 -20.97 13.25
C ARG A 191 13.17 -20.63 14.74
N GLU A 192 13.66 -21.55 15.57
CA GLU A 192 13.72 -21.34 17.02
C GLU A 192 14.73 -20.26 17.37
N GLN A 193 15.87 -20.24 16.69
CA GLN A 193 16.88 -19.18 16.81
C GLN A 193 16.35 -17.83 16.32
N ALA A 194 15.72 -17.80 15.14
CA ALA A 194 15.23 -16.57 14.54
C ALA A 194 14.10 -15.92 15.36
N GLU A 195 13.14 -16.72 15.85
CA GLU A 195 12.07 -16.26 16.75
C GLU A 195 12.67 -15.71 18.06
N CYS A 196 13.62 -16.43 18.66
CA CYS A 196 14.29 -15.95 19.88
C CYS A 196 15.00 -14.61 19.68
N VAL A 197 15.74 -14.46 18.57
CA VAL A 197 16.45 -13.21 18.27
C VAL A 197 15.46 -12.09 18.06
N ALA A 198 14.42 -12.28 17.24
CA ALA A 198 13.38 -11.28 17.00
C ALA A 198 12.73 -10.79 18.30
N GLU A 199 12.44 -11.70 19.25
CA GLU A 199 11.89 -11.36 20.57
C GLU A 199 12.88 -10.66 21.50
N SER A 200 14.19 -10.88 21.31
CA SER A 200 15.25 -10.36 22.18
C SER A 200 15.75 -8.98 21.77
N LEU A 201 15.32 -8.46 20.61
CA LEU A 201 15.74 -7.15 20.13
C LEU A 201 15.16 -6.03 21.00
N SER A 202 16.00 -5.04 21.30
CA SER A 202 15.57 -3.86 22.03
C SER A 202 14.66 -2.98 21.15
N GLU A 203 13.76 -2.21 21.77
CA GLU A 203 12.92 -1.24 21.03
C GLU A 203 13.77 -0.29 20.17
N ASN A 204 14.93 0.12 20.69
CA ASN A 204 15.88 0.95 19.95
C ASN A 204 16.43 0.27 18.69
N LEU A 205 16.66 -1.04 18.72
CA LEU A 205 17.08 -1.79 17.54
C LEU A 205 15.95 -1.90 16.52
N ILE A 206 14.72 -2.17 16.98
CA ILE A 206 13.53 -2.22 16.11
C ILE A 206 13.31 -0.87 15.40
N ASP A 207 13.41 0.24 16.14
CA ASP A 207 13.29 1.59 15.58
C ASP A 207 14.44 1.88 14.59
N LEU A 208 15.64 1.33 14.83
CA LEU A 208 16.78 1.46 13.91
C LEU A 208 16.57 0.67 12.61
N PHE A 209 16.03 -0.56 12.70
CA PHE A 209 15.64 -1.36 11.52
C PHE A 209 14.60 -0.62 10.67
N ALA A 210 13.60 0.00 11.33
CA ALA A 210 12.51 0.69 10.64
C ALA A 210 12.91 2.02 9.99
N SER A 211 14.01 2.66 10.41
CA SER A 211 14.41 4.00 9.96
C SER A 211 15.48 4.01 8.87
N SER A 212 15.76 2.89 8.21
CA SER A 212 16.85 2.74 7.21
C SER A 212 18.26 3.12 7.74
N GLY A 213 18.41 3.28 9.06
CA GLY A 213 19.66 3.67 9.74
C GLY A 213 20.76 2.59 9.71
N LEU A 214 20.58 1.55 8.90
CA LEU A 214 21.50 0.43 8.72
C LEU A 214 22.35 0.55 7.45
N GLU A 215 21.96 1.43 6.52
CA GLU A 215 22.72 1.65 5.28
C GLU A 215 24.09 2.33 5.56
N ASP A 216 24.18 3.10 6.65
CA ASP A 216 25.38 3.82 7.09
C ASP A 216 25.80 3.37 8.51
N ASP A 217 26.39 2.17 8.62
CA ASP A 217 27.03 1.61 9.83
C ASP A 217 26.16 1.57 11.11
N LEU A 218 25.77 0.37 11.52
CA LEU A 218 25.18 0.08 12.84
C LEU A 218 25.99 0.76 13.97
N PRO A 219 25.36 1.60 14.81
CA PRO A 219 26.02 2.19 15.97
C PRO A 219 26.66 1.09 16.83
N PRO A 220 27.88 1.27 17.38
CA PRO A 220 28.58 0.22 18.11
C PRO A 220 27.78 -0.37 19.28
N ASP A 221 26.96 0.46 19.93
CA ASP A 221 26.07 0.04 21.01
C ASP A 221 24.91 -0.84 20.49
N ALA A 222 24.32 -0.47 19.35
CA ALA A 222 23.27 -1.26 18.68
C ALA A 222 23.82 -2.60 18.13
N LEU A 223 25.03 -2.59 17.56
CA LEU A 223 25.72 -3.81 17.16
C LEU A 223 26.02 -4.72 18.38
N GLY A 224 26.40 -4.12 19.51
CA GLY A 224 26.60 -4.84 20.77
C GLY A 224 25.32 -5.54 21.23
N ASP A 225 24.20 -4.82 21.25
CA ASP A 225 22.88 -5.33 21.62
C ASP A 225 22.43 -6.46 20.68
N LEU A 226 22.65 -6.31 19.37
CA LEU A 226 22.33 -7.31 18.37
C LEU A 226 23.16 -8.59 18.55
N ILE A 227 24.47 -8.46 18.78
CA ILE A 227 25.36 -9.60 19.07
C ILE A 227 24.95 -10.28 20.38
N GLU A 228 24.57 -9.52 21.41
CA GLU A 228 24.08 -10.07 22.68
C GLU A 228 22.80 -10.88 22.47
N ALA A 229 21.86 -10.39 21.65
CA ALA A 229 20.65 -11.12 21.28
C ALA A 229 20.99 -12.44 20.55
N PHE A 230 21.85 -12.40 19.54
CA PHE A 230 22.29 -13.60 18.82
C PHE A 230 22.93 -14.63 19.77
N VAL A 231 23.94 -14.23 20.56
CA VAL A 231 24.63 -15.14 21.48
C VAL A 231 23.67 -15.67 22.56
N GLY A 232 22.77 -14.82 23.06
CA GLY A 232 21.74 -15.18 24.04
C GLY A 232 20.78 -16.26 23.51
N CYS A 233 20.48 -16.23 22.22
CA CYS A 233 19.65 -17.20 21.52
C CYS A 233 20.42 -18.42 21.00
N GLY A 234 21.70 -18.58 21.37
CA GLY A 234 22.50 -19.73 20.98
C GLY A 234 22.89 -19.75 19.51
N VAL A 235 22.90 -18.58 18.86
CA VAL A 235 23.42 -18.40 17.50
C VAL A 235 24.95 -18.48 17.54
N ASP A 236 25.53 -19.34 16.70
CA ASP A 236 26.97 -19.34 16.47
C ASP A 236 27.30 -18.20 15.50
N LEU A 237 28.00 -17.16 15.96
CA LEU A 237 28.31 -16.00 15.12
C LEU A 237 29.10 -16.35 13.85
N SER A 238 29.78 -17.51 13.82
CA SER A 238 30.44 -17.99 12.59
C SER A 238 29.46 -18.46 11.50
N GLN A 239 28.17 -18.61 11.82
CA GLN A 239 27.12 -18.89 10.85
C GLN A 239 26.56 -17.62 10.19
N LEU A 240 26.93 -16.44 10.71
CA LEU A 240 26.51 -15.12 10.19
C LEU A 240 27.54 -14.52 9.21
N GLU A 241 28.64 -15.23 8.91
CA GLU A 241 29.72 -14.82 7.98
C GLU A 241 29.47 -15.21 6.52
#